data_AF-A0A369AX90-F1
#
_entry.id   AF-A0A369AX90-F1
#
_cell.length_a   1.000
_cell.length_b   1.000
_cell.length_c   1.000
_cell.angle_alpha   90.00
_cell.angle_beta   90.00
_cell.angle_gamma   90.00
#
_symmetry.space_group_name_H-M   'P 1'
#
loop_
_entity.id
_entity.type
_entity.pdbx_description
1 polymer ?
#
loop_
_entity_poly.entity_id
_entity_poly.type
_entity_poly.pdbx_seq_one_letter_code
_entity_poly.pdbx_strand_id
1 'polypeptide(L)'
;MGKSYSVKFSGAEMIYLLFRKKICPVCGEKMKKEKKVKNLGVGYSRWGGVDGVSYMYGNRYKVKYYFNCEKCSKAYSIKELAERK
;
A
#
# COMPACT_ATOMS: atom_id res chain seq x y z
N MET A 1 18.06 16.67 4.25
CA MET A 1 17.09 15.84 5.01
C MET A 1 16.58 14.71 4.13
N GLY A 2 16.67 13.46 4.57
CA GLY A 2 16.18 12.30 3.80
C GLY A 2 14.64 12.22 3.74
N LYS A 3 14.11 11.45 2.77
CA LYS A 3 12.69 11.07 2.70
C LYS A 3 12.59 9.55 2.76
N SER A 4 11.72 9.03 3.62
CA SER A 4 11.52 7.60 3.84
C SER A 4 10.06 7.24 3.62
N TYR A 5 9.79 6.27 2.74
CA TYR A 5 8.44 5.77 2.46
C TYR A 5 8.31 4.35 3.00
N SER A 6 7.34 4.15 3.89
CA SER A 6 7.01 2.85 4.45
C SER A 6 5.71 2.32 3.87
N VAL A 7 5.74 1.06 3.44
CA VAL A 7 4.57 0.31 2.98
C VAL A 7 4.58 -1.02 3.74
N LYS A 8 3.44 -1.46 4.26
CA LYS A 8 3.31 -2.77 4.92
C LYS A 8 2.28 -3.60 4.17
N PHE A 9 2.68 -4.78 3.74
CA PHE A 9 1.81 -5.80 3.14
C PHE A 9 2.09 -7.14 3.78
N SER A 10 1.05 -7.94 3.96
CA SER A 10 1.14 -9.39 4.07
C SER A 10 1.52 -10.01 2.71
N GLY A 11 1.94 -11.28 2.73
CA GLY A 11 2.20 -12.02 1.48
C GLY A 11 0.99 -12.09 0.56
N ALA A 12 -0.21 -12.28 1.12
CA ALA A 12 -1.46 -12.30 0.36
C ALA A 12 -1.77 -10.95 -0.31
N GLU A 13 -1.56 -9.84 0.40
CA GLU A 13 -1.73 -8.49 -0.16
C GLU A 13 -0.72 -8.22 -1.29
N MET A 14 0.51 -8.72 -1.15
CA MET A 14 1.54 -8.59 -2.17
C MET A 14 1.22 -9.41 -3.43
N ILE A 15 0.79 -10.67 -3.26
CA ILE A 15 0.31 -11.51 -4.37
C ILE A 15 -0.89 -10.86 -5.05
N TYR A 16 -1.84 -10.33 -4.27
CA TYR A 16 -2.99 -9.62 -4.83
C TYR A 16 -2.52 -8.45 -5.68
N LEU A 17 -1.59 -7.63 -5.18
CA LEU A 17 -1.08 -6.47 -5.89
C LEU A 17 -0.41 -6.81 -7.22
N LEU A 18 0.40 -7.87 -7.25
CA LEU A 18 1.22 -8.23 -8.41
C LEU A 18 0.44 -9.06 -9.44
N PHE A 19 -0.37 -10.02 -9.00
CA PHE A 19 -0.88 -11.08 -9.88
C PHE A 19 -2.40 -11.11 -10.04
N ARG A 20 -3.19 -10.56 -9.10
CA ARG A 20 -4.66 -10.57 -9.23
C ARG A 20 -5.19 -9.43 -10.10
N LYS A 21 -6.21 -9.72 -10.91
CA LYS A 21 -6.96 -8.72 -11.68
C LYS A 21 -7.68 -7.76 -10.72
N LYS A 22 -7.61 -6.46 -10.98
CA LYS A 22 -8.21 -5.42 -10.13
C LYS A 22 -9.66 -5.17 -10.55
N ILE A 23 -10.49 -6.20 -10.40
CA ILE A 23 -11.89 -6.18 -10.80
C ILE A 23 -12.78 -5.99 -9.57
N CYS A 24 -13.81 -5.16 -9.70
CA CYS A 24 -14.77 -4.91 -8.65
C CYS A 24 -15.55 -6.19 -8.33
N PRO A 25 -15.56 -6.64 -7.06
CA PRO A 25 -16.24 -7.88 -6.69
C PRO A 25 -17.77 -7.79 -6.71
N VAL A 26 -18.33 -6.60 -6.92
CA VAL A 26 -19.79 -6.37 -6.95
C VAL A 26 -20.32 -6.28 -8.37
N CYS A 27 -19.66 -5.49 -9.23
CA CYS A 27 -20.18 -5.20 -10.57
C CYS A 27 -19.29 -5.67 -11.72
N GLY A 28 -18.14 -6.30 -11.44
CA GLY A 28 -17.23 -6.83 -12.47
C GLY A 28 -16.41 -5.79 -13.23
N GLU A 29 -16.55 -4.50 -12.92
CA GLU A 29 -15.84 -3.41 -13.60
C GLU A 29 -14.37 -3.32 -13.16
N LYS A 30 -13.49 -2.80 -14.03
CA LYS A 30 -12.09 -2.57 -13.65
C LYS A 30 -11.98 -1.43 -12.63
N MET A 31 -11.28 -1.68 -11.53
CA MET A 31 -11.06 -0.69 -10.48
C MET A 31 -9.80 0.13 -10.75
N LYS A 32 -9.83 1.42 -10.36
CA LYS A 32 -8.68 2.31 -10.38
C LYS A 32 -7.86 2.17 -9.09
N LYS A 33 -6.55 2.04 -9.22
CA LYS A 33 -5.62 2.00 -8.08
C LYS A 33 -5.33 3.41 -7.59
N GLU A 34 -5.51 3.63 -6.30
CA GLU A 34 -5.18 4.88 -5.64
C GLU A 34 -4.09 4.69 -4.58
N LYS A 35 -3.24 5.69 -4.45
CA LYS A 35 -2.16 5.74 -3.46
C LYS A 35 -2.44 6.88 -2.47
N LYS A 36 -2.64 6.54 -1.20
CA LYS A 36 -2.74 7.53 -0.12
C LYS A 36 -1.42 7.60 0.64
N VAL A 37 -0.85 8.80 0.70
CA VAL A 37 0.40 9.07 1.40
C VAL A 37 0.09 9.89 2.65
N LYS A 38 0.40 9.33 3.82
CA LYS A 38 0.28 10.02 5.11
C LYS A 38 1.66 10.46 5.58
N ASN A 39 1.85 11.75 5.82
CA ASN A 39 3.06 12.28 6.46
C ASN A 39 3.05 11.90 7.95
N LEU A 40 4.16 11.35 8.44
CA LEU A 40 4.38 10.94 9.83
C LEU A 40 5.34 11.89 10.58
N GLY A 41 5.71 13.02 9.96
CA GLY A 41 6.66 13.98 10.49
C GLY A 41 8.12 13.56 10.31
N VAL A 42 9.02 14.37 10.87
CA VAL A 42 10.46 14.14 10.84
C VAL A 42 10.84 13.12 11.93
N GLY A 43 11.77 12.21 11.62
CA GLY A 43 12.33 11.28 12.59
C GLY A 43 13.22 10.23 11.96
N TYR A 44 13.71 9.30 12.79
CA TYR A 44 14.51 8.17 12.33
C TYR A 44 13.64 7.07 11.70
N SER A 45 14.12 6.53 10.59
CA SER A 45 13.60 5.34 9.93
C SER A 45 14.64 4.23 9.97
N ARG A 46 14.25 3.05 10.45
CA ARG A 46 15.07 1.85 10.41
C ARG A 46 15.02 1.25 9.00
N TRP A 47 16.18 1.03 8.40
CA TRP A 47 16.36 0.30 7.14
C TRP A 47 17.28 -0.89 7.42
N GLY A 48 16.85 -2.10 7.01
CA GLY A 48 17.66 -3.31 7.11
C GLY A 48 18.08 -3.74 5.72
N GLY A 49 19.37 -4.03 5.55
CA GLY A 49 19.94 -4.57 4.32
C GLY A 49 20.85 -5.76 4.62
N VAL A 50 21.52 -6.27 3.58
CA VAL A 50 22.47 -7.40 3.69
C VAL A 50 23.63 -7.06 4.64
N ASP A 51 23.98 -5.78 4.75
CA ASP A 51 25.10 -5.25 5.53
C ASP A 51 24.72 -4.81 6.96
N GLY A 52 23.51 -5.13 7.43
CA GLY A 52 23.04 -4.82 8.79
C GLY A 52 21.91 -3.79 8.85
N VAL A 53 21.75 -3.16 10.02
CA VAL A 53 20.67 -2.21 10.32
C VAL A 53 21.22 -0.78 10.30
N SER A 54 20.62 0.08 9.47
CA SER A 54 20.94 1.51 9.41
C SER A 54 19.73 2.35 9.81
N TYR A 55 19.99 3.56 10.32
CA TYR A 55 18.96 4.52 10.68
C TYR A 55 19.11 5.79 9.83
N MET A 56 18.02 6.20 9.17
CA MET A 56 18.00 7.42 8.36
C MET A 56 17.09 8.46 9.00
N TYR A 57 17.63 9.65 9.30
CA TYR A 57 16.86 10.78 9.81
C TYR A 57 16.23 11.59 8.67
N GLY A 58 14.94 11.88 8.77
CA GLY A 58 14.26 12.73 7.80
C GLY A 58 12.75 12.62 7.82
N ASN A 59 12.10 13.09 6.75
CA ASN A 59 10.66 13.05 6.61
C ASN A 59 10.18 11.62 6.38
N ARG A 60 9.19 11.19 7.16
CA ARG A 60 8.65 9.84 7.10
C ARG A 60 7.25 9.84 6.53
N TYR A 61 6.98 8.92 5.63
CA TYR A 61 5.69 8.79 4.98
C TYR A 61 5.20 7.35 5.09
N LYS A 62 3.89 7.19 5.33
CA LYS A 62 3.19 5.91 5.26
C LYS A 62 2.35 5.88 4.00
N VAL A 63 2.59 4.87 3.17
CA VAL A 63 1.84 4.66 1.93
C VAL A 63 0.80 3.57 2.18
N LYS A 64 -0.43 3.83 1.76
CA LYS A 64 -1.50 2.84 1.66
C LYS A 64 -2.05 2.85 0.24
N TYR A 65 -2.45 1.70 -0.26
CA TYR A 65 -3.12 1.59 -1.55
C TYR A 65 -4.55 1.15 -1.38
N TYR A 66 -5.40 1.69 -2.26
CA TYR A 66 -6.82 1.42 -2.33
C TYR A 66 -7.20 1.17 -3.78
N PHE A 67 -8.34 0.51 -3.98
CA PHE A 67 -8.93 0.32 -5.29
C PHE A 67 -10.36 0.84 -5.28
N ASN A 68 -10.65 1.76 -6.18
CA ASN A 68 -11.97 2.35 -6.29
C ASN A 68 -12.69 1.80 -7.52
N CYS A 69 -13.92 1.37 -7.32
CA CYS A 69 -14.87 1.14 -8.39
C CYS A 69 -15.69 2.42 -8.59
N GLU A 70 -15.55 3.06 -9.76
CA GLU A 70 -16.29 4.27 -10.09
C GLU A 70 -17.79 4.00 -10.25
N LYS A 71 -18.16 2.81 -10.77
CA LYS A 71 -19.57 2.42 -10.96
C LYS A 71 -20.30 2.20 -9.64
N CYS A 72 -19.64 1.61 -8.65
CA CYS A 72 -20.23 1.35 -7.33
C CYS A 72 -19.96 2.47 -6.32
N SER A 73 -19.12 3.45 -6.66
CA SER A 73 -18.59 4.46 -5.74
C SER A 73 -18.03 3.86 -4.43
N LYS A 74 -17.40 2.67 -4.54
CA LYS A 74 -16.83 1.92 -3.40
C LYS A 74 -15.32 1.86 -3.49
N ALA A 75 -14.68 2.11 -2.36
CA ALA A 75 -13.24 1.95 -2.18
C ALA A 75 -12.95 0.68 -1.37
N TYR A 76 -11.97 -0.08 -1.81
CA TYR A 76 -11.51 -1.29 -1.13
C TYR A 76 -10.03 -1.17 -0.80
N SER A 77 -9.64 -1.54 0.41
CA SER A 77 -8.22 -1.74 0.73
C SER A 77 -7.71 -3.03 0.07
N ILE A 78 -6.39 -3.13 -0.13
CA ILE A 78 -5.79 -4.40 -0.60
C ILE A 78 -6.12 -5.53 0.37
N LYS A 79 -6.07 -5.27 1.68
CA LYS A 79 -6.37 -6.26 2.71
C LYS A 79 -7.74 -6.89 2.48
N GLU A 80 -8.78 -6.07 2.34
CA GLU A 80 -10.15 -6.54 2.09
C GLU A 80 -10.27 -7.39 0.80
N LEU A 81 -9.51 -7.03 -0.25
CA LEU A 81 -9.54 -7.75 -1.52
C LEU A 81 -8.71 -9.05 -1.51
N ALA A 82 -7.65 -9.08 -0.70
CA ALA A 82 -6.79 -10.25 -0.53
C ALA A 82 -7.47 -11.31 0.36
N GLU A 83 -8.25 -10.89 1.35
CA GLU A 83 -8.98 -11.79 2.27
C GLU A 83 -10.28 -12.36 1.67
N ARG A 84 -10.84 -11.71 0.64
CA ARG A 84 -11.93 -12.28 -0.17
C ARG A 84 -11.39 -13.47 -0.98
N LYS A 85 -11.61 -14.67 -0.44
CA LYS A 85 -11.41 -15.95 -1.12
C LYS A 85 -12.53 -16.19 -2.12
#